data_AF-A0A946WUU1-F1
#
_entry.id   AF-A0A946WUU1-F1
#
_cell.length_a   1.000
_cell.length_b   1.000
_cell.length_c   1.000
_cell.angle_alpha   90.00
_cell.angle_beta   90.00
_cell.angle_gamma   90.00
#
_symmetry.space_group_name_H-M   'P 1'
#
loop_
_entity.id
_entity.type
_entity.pdbx_description
1 polymer ?
#
loop_
_entity_poly.entity_id
_entity_poly.type
_entity_poly.pdbx_seq_one_letter_code
_entity_poly.pdbx_strand_id
1 'polypeptide(L)'
;MAENLRKEWILNVSREHPLKINSKRIEKIKAVLEELSGNRDVIIEVLENSFYLYRYLPISLRGDLELALLAVERSGSNLEFVPTKMRSYRSLVFIAIKNGGSIRYLKENLRGDREIVLEAVKSDCNALEFASDELKDDREIVFTAVKENGFVLRYASEYLKNDEEIIIEGIKNNGYTMRFASSDLKCNKEFILKAFKIAVSAKADNSSPLQEIHFICWDLRCDKEFILEAIKIDGGYFGGASEKLRGDKQVVIEAMKKQGYMFRAASEKLHNDKDFVLRAIRINATNGLRYASQSLKEDVEVVGEAFNYGGEYVLRHASKEMQEIFAKAIAQGKRLNL
;
A
#
# COMPACT_ATOMS: atom_id res chain seq x y z
N MET A 1 17.47 -29.59 45.91
CA MET A 1 18.68 -29.17 45.15
C MET A 1 18.48 -29.27 43.64
N ALA A 2 18.01 -30.41 43.10
CA ALA A 2 17.79 -30.56 41.65
C ALA A 2 16.70 -29.63 41.07
N GLU A 3 15.60 -29.42 41.81
CA GLU A 3 14.52 -28.50 41.40
C GLU A 3 15.01 -27.04 41.33
N ASN A 4 15.70 -26.54 42.36
CA ASN A 4 16.27 -25.19 42.35
C ASN A 4 17.22 -24.95 41.18
N LEU A 5 18.07 -25.92 40.83
CA LEU A 5 18.97 -25.80 39.67
C LEU A 5 18.20 -25.75 38.34
N ARG A 6 17.10 -26.50 38.22
CA ARG A 6 16.22 -26.46 37.04
C ARG A 6 15.46 -25.15 36.95
N LYS A 7 14.96 -24.66 38.09
CA LYS A 7 14.32 -23.35 38.25
C LYS A 7 15.27 -22.23 37.83
N GLU A 8 16.46 -22.17 38.42
CA GLU A 8 17.47 -21.16 38.05
C GLU A 8 17.87 -21.26 36.57
N TRP A 9 17.99 -22.48 36.04
CA TRP A 9 18.31 -22.67 34.63
C TRP A 9 17.21 -22.11 33.72
N ILE A 10 15.93 -22.45 33.96
CA ILE A 10 14.82 -21.97 33.14
C ILE A 10 14.61 -20.45 33.30
N LEU A 11 14.81 -19.92 34.51
CA LEU A 11 14.80 -18.48 34.75
C LEU A 11 15.98 -17.75 34.11
N ASN A 12 17.06 -18.43 33.73
CA ASN A 12 18.14 -17.81 32.94
C ASN A 12 17.90 -17.89 31.44
N VAL A 13 17.20 -18.93 30.95
CA VAL A 13 16.70 -18.99 29.57
C VAL A 13 15.86 -17.75 29.25
N SER A 14 15.11 -17.23 30.25
CA SER A 14 14.28 -16.03 30.17
C SER A 14 14.99 -14.80 29.58
N ARG A 15 16.29 -14.65 29.86
CA ARG A 15 17.11 -13.47 29.55
C ARG A 15 17.62 -13.47 28.12
N GLU A 16 17.44 -14.57 27.40
CA GLU A 16 17.81 -14.68 26.00
C GLU A 16 16.64 -14.29 25.10
N HIS A 17 16.94 -13.65 23.97
CA HIS A 17 15.91 -13.28 23.01
C HIS A 17 15.24 -14.55 22.42
N PRO A 18 13.89 -14.65 22.34
CA PRO A 18 13.19 -15.86 21.90
C PRO A 18 13.63 -16.40 20.52
N LEU A 19 14.03 -15.50 19.61
CA LEU A 19 14.55 -15.85 18.27
C LEU A 19 15.95 -16.48 18.27
N LYS A 20 16.67 -16.50 19.40
CA LYS A 20 17.97 -17.18 19.58
C LYS A 20 17.80 -18.64 20.09
N ILE A 21 16.54 -19.01 20.29
CA ILE A 21 15.87 -20.30 20.50
C ILE A 21 16.20 -21.48 19.57
N ASN A 22 17.37 -22.15 19.60
CA ASN A 22 17.57 -23.32 18.72
C ASN A 22 16.73 -24.57 19.11
N SER A 23 16.51 -25.48 18.16
CA SER A 23 15.62 -26.66 18.32
C SER A 23 16.02 -27.57 19.48
N LYS A 24 17.32 -27.87 19.63
CA LYS A 24 17.83 -28.71 20.73
C LYS A 24 17.54 -28.07 22.09
N ARG A 25 17.62 -26.75 22.18
CA ARG A 25 17.36 -26.00 23.41
C ARG A 25 15.86 -25.93 23.71
N ILE A 26 15.00 -25.85 22.70
CA ILE A 26 13.54 -25.95 22.86
C ILE A 26 13.15 -27.29 23.49
N GLU A 27 13.71 -28.41 23.02
CA GLU A 27 13.43 -29.73 23.61
C GLU A 27 13.87 -29.81 25.07
N LYS A 28 15.02 -29.23 25.41
CA LYS A 28 15.47 -29.13 26.80
C LYS A 28 14.54 -28.25 27.65
N ILE A 29 14.05 -27.14 27.11
CA ILE A 29 13.07 -26.27 27.79
C ILE A 29 11.80 -27.05 28.10
N LYS A 30 11.22 -27.74 27.11
CA LYS A 30 10.01 -28.56 27.31
C LYS A 30 10.21 -29.62 28.39
N ALA A 31 11.32 -30.37 28.34
CA ALA A 31 11.63 -31.38 29.34
C ALA A 31 11.73 -30.78 30.75
N VAL A 32 12.42 -29.66 30.91
CA VAL A 32 12.53 -28.98 32.20
C VAL A 32 11.17 -28.49 32.71
N LEU A 33 10.33 -27.91 31.84
CA LEU A 33 8.99 -27.46 32.21
C LEU A 33 8.06 -28.63 32.58
N GLU A 34 8.20 -29.78 31.91
CA GLU A 34 7.49 -31.02 32.28
C GLU A 34 7.88 -31.49 33.68
N GLU A 35 9.17 -31.49 33.99
CA GLU A 35 9.67 -31.91 35.30
C GLU A 35 9.31 -30.93 36.42
N LEU A 36 9.16 -29.64 36.11
CA LEU A 36 8.70 -28.62 37.05
C LEU A 36 7.17 -28.52 37.16
N SER A 37 6.42 -29.30 36.36
CA SER A 37 4.98 -29.13 36.23
C SER A 37 4.18 -29.39 37.51
N GLY A 38 4.76 -30.13 38.47
CA GLY A 38 4.17 -30.38 39.79
C GLY A 38 4.26 -29.20 40.77
N ASN A 39 5.07 -28.17 40.49
CA ASN A 39 5.24 -27.01 41.36
C ASN A 39 4.64 -25.74 40.72
N ARG A 40 3.39 -25.43 41.08
CA ARG A 40 2.63 -24.30 40.52
C ARG A 40 3.33 -22.95 40.72
N ASP A 41 3.88 -22.70 41.91
CA ASP A 41 4.52 -21.42 42.26
C ASP A 41 5.74 -21.17 41.37
N VAL A 42 6.52 -22.23 41.09
CA VAL A 42 7.66 -22.15 40.17
C VAL A 42 7.18 -21.83 38.75
N ILE A 43 6.09 -22.42 38.29
CA ILE A 43 5.55 -22.13 36.95
C ILE A 43 5.05 -20.68 36.86
N ILE A 44 4.39 -20.16 37.91
CA ILE A 44 3.97 -18.76 37.97
C ILE A 44 5.20 -17.84 37.87
N GLU A 45 6.22 -18.06 38.69
CA GLU A 45 7.44 -17.26 38.67
C GLU A 45 8.16 -17.31 37.30
N VAL A 46 8.16 -18.48 36.65
CA VAL A 46 8.67 -18.63 35.28
C VAL A 46 7.89 -17.78 34.29
N LEU A 47 6.56 -17.75 34.35
CA LEU A 47 5.72 -16.96 33.45
C LEU A 47 5.79 -15.46 33.75
N GLU A 48 5.92 -15.05 35.01
CA GLU A 48 6.12 -13.65 35.41
C GLU A 48 7.42 -13.08 34.81
N ASN A 49 8.48 -13.89 34.78
CA ASN A 49 9.75 -13.51 34.17
C ASN A 49 9.81 -13.79 32.66
N SER A 50 8.97 -14.69 32.14
CA SER A 50 9.01 -15.18 30.75
C SER A 50 7.69 -15.72 30.25
N PHE A 51 6.74 -14.81 30.05
CA PHE A 51 5.41 -15.12 29.51
C PHE A 51 5.43 -15.88 28.17
N TYR A 52 6.50 -15.74 27.37
CA TYR A 52 6.62 -16.45 26.08
C TYR A 52 6.90 -17.96 26.25
N LEU A 53 7.35 -18.41 27.42
CA LEU A 53 7.55 -19.84 27.71
C LEU A 53 6.23 -20.58 27.90
N TYR A 54 5.12 -19.86 28.07
CA TYR A 54 3.78 -20.45 28.12
C TYR A 54 3.52 -21.43 26.97
N ARG A 55 4.02 -21.11 25.76
CA ARG A 55 3.86 -21.94 24.57
C ARG A 55 4.52 -23.33 24.66
N TYR A 56 5.47 -23.50 25.57
CA TYR A 56 6.21 -24.74 25.79
C TYR A 56 5.72 -25.51 27.02
N LEU A 57 4.76 -24.96 27.77
CA LEU A 57 4.18 -25.66 28.91
C LEU A 57 3.44 -26.93 28.45
N PRO A 58 3.44 -27.98 29.29
CA PRO A 58 2.60 -29.16 29.11
C PRO A 58 1.14 -28.77 28.87
N ILE A 59 0.42 -29.57 28.06
CA ILE A 59 -0.98 -29.27 27.69
C ILE A 59 -1.87 -29.13 28.94
N SER A 60 -1.62 -29.94 29.97
CA SER A 60 -2.31 -29.87 31.25
C SER A 60 -2.21 -28.49 31.91
N LEU A 61 -1.02 -27.88 31.90
CA LEU A 61 -0.77 -26.57 32.49
C LEU A 61 -1.26 -25.41 31.61
N ARG A 62 -1.21 -25.54 30.28
CA ARG A 62 -1.85 -24.55 29.39
C ARG A 62 -3.38 -24.54 29.54
N GLY A 63 -3.96 -25.60 30.09
CA GLY A 63 -5.38 -25.67 30.46
C GLY A 63 -5.75 -24.91 31.72
N ASP A 64 -4.77 -24.38 32.45
CA ASP A 64 -5.00 -23.61 33.67
C ASP A 64 -5.36 -22.15 33.35
N LEU A 65 -6.50 -21.68 33.88
CA LEU A 65 -7.00 -20.34 33.59
C LEU A 65 -6.10 -19.22 34.13
N GLU A 66 -5.53 -19.40 35.32
CA GLU A 66 -4.67 -18.40 35.95
C GLU A 66 -3.36 -18.26 35.16
N LEU A 67 -2.73 -19.38 34.81
CA LEU A 67 -1.52 -19.37 34.00
C LEU A 67 -1.76 -18.78 32.60
N ALA A 68 -2.91 -19.09 32.00
CA ALA A 68 -3.30 -18.54 30.71
C ALA A 68 -3.51 -17.02 30.79
N LEU A 69 -4.22 -16.53 31.82
CA LEU A 69 -4.43 -15.10 32.05
C LEU A 69 -3.11 -14.36 32.25
N LEU A 70 -2.24 -14.87 33.14
CA LEU A 70 -0.91 -14.33 33.38
C LEU A 70 -0.09 -14.19 32.08
N ALA A 71 -0.18 -15.18 31.20
CA ALA A 71 0.54 -15.18 29.93
C ALA A 71 -0.05 -14.18 28.92
N VAL A 72 -1.39 -14.07 28.80
CA VAL A 72 -2.03 -13.18 27.81
C VAL A 72 -2.08 -11.72 28.25
N GLU A 73 -2.09 -11.43 29.55
CA GLU A 73 -2.01 -10.07 30.09
C GLU A 73 -0.68 -9.40 29.76
N ARG A 74 0.40 -10.18 29.65
CA ARG A 74 1.72 -9.67 29.24
C ARG A 74 1.88 -9.63 27.73
N SER A 75 1.30 -10.59 27.02
CA SER A 75 1.30 -10.63 25.56
C SER A 75 0.15 -11.48 25.02
N GLY A 76 -0.78 -10.81 24.34
CA GLY A 76 -1.96 -11.45 23.75
C GLY A 76 -1.63 -12.53 22.71
N SER A 77 -0.43 -12.51 22.12
CA SER A 77 0.07 -13.56 21.21
C SER A 77 0.05 -14.95 21.84
N ASN A 78 0.10 -15.05 23.18
CA ASN A 78 -0.04 -16.33 23.89
C ASN A 78 -1.39 -17.01 23.70
N LEU A 79 -2.42 -16.28 23.23
CA LEU A 79 -3.74 -16.84 22.90
C LEU A 79 -3.65 -17.99 21.89
N GLU A 80 -2.67 -17.96 20.98
CA GLU A 80 -2.37 -19.04 20.03
C GLU A 80 -2.12 -20.39 20.74
N PHE A 81 -1.56 -20.37 21.94
CA PHE A 81 -1.18 -21.58 22.68
C PHE A 81 -2.17 -21.97 23.77
N VAL A 82 -3.11 -21.07 24.11
CA VAL A 82 -4.24 -21.40 25.00
C VAL A 82 -5.08 -22.51 24.37
N PRO A 83 -5.51 -23.56 25.10
CA PRO A 83 -6.34 -24.61 24.53
C PRO A 83 -7.66 -24.10 23.96
N THR A 84 -8.12 -24.69 22.86
CA THR A 84 -9.33 -24.25 22.11
C THR A 84 -10.58 -24.12 22.98
N LYS A 85 -10.73 -24.98 24.00
CA LYS A 85 -11.86 -24.91 24.96
C LYS A 85 -11.87 -23.57 25.72
N MET A 86 -10.71 -23.07 26.12
CA MET A 86 -10.56 -21.82 26.87
C MET A 86 -10.57 -20.59 25.98
N ARG A 87 -10.22 -20.70 24.69
CA ARG A 87 -10.43 -19.61 23.71
C ARG A 87 -11.90 -19.28 23.46
N SER A 88 -12.82 -20.01 24.10
CA SER A 88 -14.26 -19.67 24.11
C SER A 88 -14.62 -18.78 25.31
N TYR A 89 -13.70 -18.57 26.27
CA TYR A 89 -13.94 -17.72 27.43
C TYR A 89 -13.74 -16.26 27.06
N ARG A 90 -14.86 -15.56 26.97
CA ARG A 90 -14.91 -14.16 26.50
C ARG A 90 -13.94 -13.24 27.26
N SER A 91 -13.88 -13.34 28.59
CA SER A 91 -13.01 -12.49 29.43
C SER A 91 -11.52 -12.68 29.12
N LEU A 92 -11.05 -13.94 29.06
CA LEU A 92 -9.68 -14.27 28.69
C LEU A 92 -9.35 -13.77 27.27
N VAL A 93 -10.27 -13.99 26.32
CA VAL A 93 -10.08 -13.54 24.94
C VAL A 93 -9.99 -12.02 24.88
N PHE A 94 -10.90 -11.32 25.54
CA PHE A 94 -10.93 -9.86 25.54
C PHE A 94 -9.62 -9.28 26.10
N ILE A 95 -9.13 -9.80 27.22
CA ILE A 95 -7.81 -9.43 27.78
C ILE A 95 -6.69 -9.71 26.78
N ALA A 96 -6.71 -10.89 26.14
CA ALA A 96 -5.70 -11.22 25.15
C ALA A 96 -5.72 -10.24 23.96
N ILE A 97 -6.90 -9.90 23.41
CA ILE A 97 -7.03 -8.96 22.29
C ILE A 97 -6.51 -7.58 22.67
N LYS A 98 -6.86 -7.05 23.84
CA LYS A 98 -6.33 -5.77 24.34
C LYS A 98 -4.80 -5.73 24.45
N ASN A 99 -4.16 -6.90 24.55
CA ASN A 99 -2.71 -7.04 24.64
C ASN A 99 -2.08 -7.57 23.34
N GLY A 100 -2.72 -7.36 22.19
CA GLY A 100 -2.17 -7.71 20.87
C GLY A 100 -2.43 -9.15 20.41
N GLY A 101 -3.41 -9.83 21.01
CA GLY A 101 -3.87 -11.15 20.58
C GLY A 101 -4.60 -11.08 19.24
N SER A 102 -4.52 -12.17 18.47
CA SER A 102 -5.18 -12.26 17.16
C SER A 102 -6.50 -13.03 17.23
N ILE A 103 -7.57 -12.45 16.68
CA ILE A 103 -8.89 -13.10 16.59
C ILE A 103 -8.90 -14.30 15.63
N ARG A 104 -7.84 -14.51 14.83
CA ARG A 104 -7.70 -15.68 13.95
C ARG A 104 -7.73 -17.01 14.70
N TYR A 105 -7.42 -17.02 15.99
CA TYR A 105 -7.40 -18.23 16.81
C TYR A 105 -8.74 -18.53 17.50
N LEU A 106 -9.73 -17.66 17.32
CA LEU A 106 -11.05 -17.76 17.94
C LEU A 106 -12.00 -18.60 17.10
N LYS A 107 -13.05 -19.10 17.76
CA LYS A 107 -14.21 -19.71 17.09
C LYS A 107 -15.08 -18.63 16.45
N GLU A 108 -15.89 -19.05 15.50
CA GLU A 108 -16.75 -18.17 14.70
C GLU A 108 -17.65 -17.26 15.55
N ASN A 109 -18.26 -17.80 16.61
CA ASN A 109 -19.13 -17.02 17.49
C ASN A 109 -18.42 -15.84 18.20
N LEU A 110 -17.11 -15.92 18.43
CA LEU A 110 -16.32 -14.82 19.01
C LEU A 110 -15.69 -13.92 17.94
N ARG A 111 -15.53 -14.41 16.70
CA ARG A 111 -15.23 -13.57 15.54
C ARG A 111 -16.43 -12.75 15.06
N GLY A 112 -17.63 -13.12 15.50
CA GLY A 112 -18.86 -12.32 15.40
C GLY A 112 -19.17 -11.48 16.65
N ASP A 113 -18.30 -11.49 17.68
CA ASP A 113 -18.46 -10.61 18.83
C ASP A 113 -17.93 -9.21 18.47
N ARG A 114 -18.88 -8.28 18.31
CA ARG A 114 -18.61 -6.91 17.85
C ARG A 114 -17.53 -6.20 18.68
N GLU A 115 -17.57 -6.34 20.01
CA GLU A 115 -16.64 -5.65 20.90
C GLU A 115 -15.22 -6.21 20.77
N ILE A 116 -15.10 -7.54 20.67
CA ILE A 116 -13.82 -8.24 20.46
C ILE A 116 -13.21 -7.83 19.12
N VAL A 117 -13.99 -7.83 18.04
CA VAL A 117 -13.50 -7.46 16.71
C VAL A 117 -13.11 -5.99 16.63
N LEU A 118 -13.94 -5.09 17.18
CA LEU A 118 -13.62 -3.66 17.18
C LEU A 118 -12.31 -3.39 17.93
N GLU A 119 -12.10 -4.03 19.08
CA GLU A 119 -10.85 -3.87 19.84
C GLU A 119 -9.64 -4.48 19.11
N ALA A 120 -9.83 -5.60 18.41
CA ALA A 120 -8.79 -6.21 17.60
C ALA A 120 -8.38 -5.29 16.43
N VAL A 121 -9.36 -4.71 15.74
CA VAL A 121 -9.14 -3.82 14.59
C VAL A 121 -8.41 -2.53 14.98
N LYS A 122 -8.67 -1.98 16.17
CA LYS A 122 -7.92 -0.82 16.68
C LYS A 122 -6.42 -1.10 16.86
N SER A 123 -6.06 -2.36 17.12
CA SER A 123 -4.67 -2.78 17.37
C SER A 123 -3.98 -3.29 16.09
N ASP A 124 -4.72 -4.01 15.25
CA ASP A 124 -4.29 -4.48 13.93
C ASP A 124 -5.49 -4.46 12.98
N CYS A 125 -5.47 -3.52 12.04
CA CYS A 125 -6.54 -3.36 11.05
C CYS A 125 -6.77 -4.63 10.20
N ASN A 126 -5.77 -5.50 10.04
CA ASN A 126 -5.92 -6.77 9.30
C ASN A 126 -6.76 -7.80 10.07
N ALA A 127 -7.08 -7.57 11.34
CA ALA A 127 -8.02 -8.39 12.09
C ALA A 127 -9.38 -8.50 11.37
N LEU A 128 -9.77 -7.47 10.60
CA LEU A 128 -11.00 -7.48 9.80
C LEU A 128 -11.13 -8.70 8.87
N GLU A 129 -10.02 -9.26 8.38
CA GLU A 129 -10.00 -10.49 7.56
C GLU A 129 -10.72 -11.67 8.23
N PHE A 130 -10.57 -11.77 9.55
CA PHE A 130 -11.06 -12.88 10.36
C PHE A 130 -12.39 -12.58 11.06
N ALA A 131 -12.95 -11.38 10.92
CA ALA A 131 -14.27 -11.06 11.43
C ALA A 131 -15.35 -11.85 10.69
N SER A 132 -16.51 -12.05 11.33
CA SER A 132 -17.68 -12.61 10.66
C SER A 132 -18.16 -11.70 9.52
N ASP A 133 -18.92 -12.25 8.58
CA ASP A 133 -19.38 -11.48 7.41
C ASP A 133 -20.29 -10.31 7.82
N GLU A 134 -21.08 -10.45 8.89
CA GLU A 134 -21.90 -9.37 9.44
C GLU A 134 -21.04 -8.21 9.95
N LEU A 135 -19.90 -8.50 10.59
CA LEU A 135 -19.00 -7.48 11.10
C LEU A 135 -18.07 -6.88 10.03
N LYS A 136 -17.86 -7.59 8.91
CA LYS A 136 -17.27 -7.02 7.69
C LYS A 136 -18.20 -6.05 6.96
N ASP A 137 -19.49 -6.06 7.33
CA ASP A 137 -20.50 -5.09 6.90
C ASP A 137 -20.83 -4.06 8.02
N ASP A 138 -20.16 -4.13 9.17
CA ASP A 138 -20.29 -3.10 10.21
C ASP A 138 -19.46 -1.87 9.83
N ARG A 139 -20.19 -0.79 9.53
CA ARG A 139 -19.62 0.48 9.08
C ARG A 139 -18.55 1.03 10.03
N GLU A 140 -18.76 0.97 11.34
CA GLU A 140 -17.82 1.52 12.33
C GLU A 140 -16.52 0.71 12.39
N ILE A 141 -16.64 -0.62 12.39
CA ILE A 141 -15.48 -1.52 12.40
C ILE A 141 -14.65 -1.32 11.13
N VAL A 142 -15.29 -1.32 9.96
CA VAL A 142 -14.59 -1.13 8.68
C VAL A 142 -13.96 0.25 8.61
N PHE A 143 -14.68 1.31 8.98
CA PHE A 143 -14.13 2.67 8.97
C PHE A 143 -12.94 2.80 9.92
N THR A 144 -12.98 2.16 11.09
CA THR A 144 -11.85 2.11 12.03
C THR A 144 -10.63 1.42 11.40
N ALA A 145 -10.83 0.28 10.73
CA ALA A 145 -9.74 -0.43 10.04
C ALA A 145 -9.12 0.42 8.91
N VAL A 146 -9.96 1.11 8.13
CA VAL A 146 -9.57 1.88 6.94
C VAL A 146 -8.70 3.09 7.27
N LYS A 147 -8.89 3.70 8.45
CA LYS A 147 -8.03 4.80 8.93
C LYS A 147 -6.56 4.41 9.03
N GLU A 148 -6.27 3.16 9.36
CA GLU A 148 -4.90 2.67 9.46
C GLU A 148 -4.36 2.21 8.10
N ASN A 149 -5.18 1.49 7.32
CA ASN A 149 -4.77 1.01 5.99
C ASN A 149 -5.97 0.76 5.07
N GLY A 150 -6.10 1.56 4.01
CA GLY A 150 -7.16 1.40 3.01
C GLY A 150 -7.21 0.03 2.29
N PHE A 151 -6.12 -0.76 2.28
CA PHE A 151 -6.14 -2.12 1.71
C PHE A 151 -7.12 -3.08 2.40
N VAL A 152 -7.51 -2.82 3.66
CA VAL A 152 -8.46 -3.66 4.40
C VAL A 152 -9.86 -3.68 3.78
N LEU A 153 -10.18 -2.71 2.91
CA LEU A 153 -11.42 -2.71 2.14
C LEU A 153 -11.61 -3.95 1.28
N ARG A 154 -10.54 -4.69 0.97
CA ARG A 154 -10.64 -6.00 0.32
C ARG A 154 -11.50 -7.01 1.09
N TYR A 155 -11.64 -6.84 2.41
CA TYR A 155 -12.40 -7.71 3.31
C TYR A 155 -13.81 -7.18 3.60
N ALA A 156 -14.07 -5.89 3.35
CA ALA A 156 -15.37 -5.29 3.60
C ALA A 156 -16.43 -5.80 2.62
N SER A 157 -17.69 -5.65 3.00
CA SER A 157 -18.83 -5.94 2.15
C SER A 157 -18.85 -5.06 0.88
N GLU A 158 -19.57 -5.52 -0.16
CA GLU A 158 -19.80 -4.69 -1.36
C GLU A 158 -20.61 -3.42 -1.06
N TYR A 159 -21.48 -3.47 -0.05
CA TYR A 159 -22.24 -2.30 0.40
C TYR A 159 -21.31 -1.19 0.93
N LEU A 160 -20.35 -1.54 1.79
CA LEU A 160 -19.40 -0.57 2.35
C LEU A 160 -18.33 -0.14 1.34
N LYS A 161 -18.02 -0.96 0.32
CA LYS A 161 -17.20 -0.53 -0.82
C LYS A 161 -17.88 0.53 -1.70
N ASN A 162 -19.19 0.72 -1.53
CA ASN A 162 -19.97 1.78 -2.16
C ASN A 162 -20.17 3.01 -1.24
N ASP A 163 -19.67 2.98 0.00
CA ASP A 163 -19.72 4.13 0.91
C ASP A 163 -18.60 5.12 0.55
N GLU A 164 -19.00 6.26 0.00
CA GLU A 164 -18.08 7.33 -0.43
C GLU A 164 -17.13 7.76 0.70
N GLU A 165 -17.61 7.89 1.94
CA GLU A 165 -16.79 8.39 3.04
C GLU A 165 -15.71 7.38 3.42
N ILE A 166 -16.06 6.09 3.46
CA ILE A 166 -15.10 5.00 3.70
C ILE A 166 -14.01 4.99 2.61
N ILE A 167 -14.41 5.07 1.33
CA ILE A 167 -13.44 5.04 0.24
C ILE A 167 -12.52 6.27 0.28
N ILE A 168 -13.07 7.46 0.51
CA ILE A 168 -12.27 8.68 0.64
C ILE A 168 -11.27 8.58 1.80
N GLU A 169 -11.68 8.05 2.95
CA GLU A 169 -10.78 7.88 4.10
C GLU A 169 -9.63 6.92 3.77
N GLY A 170 -9.92 5.82 3.07
CA GLY A 170 -8.88 4.91 2.63
C GLY A 170 -7.95 5.51 1.56
N ILE A 171 -8.45 6.40 0.69
CA ILE A 171 -7.62 7.11 -0.30
C ILE A 171 -6.60 8.05 0.36
N LYS A 172 -6.98 8.74 1.44
CA LYS A 172 -6.06 9.62 2.18
C LYS A 172 -4.84 8.87 2.71
N ASN A 173 -5.05 7.65 3.20
CA ASN A 173 -3.99 6.83 3.79
C ASN A 173 -3.28 5.93 2.77
N ASN A 174 -3.92 5.66 1.62
CA ASN A 174 -3.39 4.74 0.63
C ASN A 174 -3.98 4.99 -0.78
N GLY A 175 -3.15 5.42 -1.73
CA GLY A 175 -3.58 5.67 -3.12
C GLY A 175 -4.09 4.45 -3.89
N TYR A 176 -3.82 3.22 -3.43
CA TYR A 176 -4.34 2.02 -4.08
C TYR A 176 -5.78 1.69 -3.67
N THR A 177 -6.39 2.45 -2.75
CA THR A 177 -7.74 2.17 -2.23
C THR A 177 -8.82 2.17 -3.32
N MET A 178 -8.69 3.03 -4.34
CA MET A 178 -9.68 3.15 -5.43
C MET A 178 -10.00 1.80 -6.10
N ARG A 179 -9.05 0.86 -6.13
CA ARG A 179 -9.27 -0.49 -6.69
C ARG A 179 -10.40 -1.26 -6.00
N PHE A 180 -10.69 -0.97 -4.74
CA PHE A 180 -11.71 -1.66 -3.94
C PHE A 180 -13.06 -0.97 -3.95
N ALA A 181 -13.15 0.27 -4.44
CA ALA A 181 -14.43 0.94 -4.58
C ALA A 181 -15.37 0.15 -5.51
N SER A 182 -16.67 0.30 -5.29
CA SER A 182 -17.71 -0.27 -6.15
C SER A 182 -17.57 0.19 -7.61
N SER A 183 -18.19 -0.55 -8.53
CA SER A 183 -18.31 -0.11 -9.94
C SER A 183 -18.98 1.25 -10.05
N ASP A 184 -20.02 1.50 -9.23
CA ASP A 184 -20.83 2.71 -9.30
C ASP A 184 -20.01 3.95 -8.94
N LEU A 185 -19.21 3.86 -7.88
CA LEU A 185 -18.27 4.93 -7.51
C LEU A 185 -17.18 5.10 -8.57
N LYS A 186 -16.63 4.00 -9.12
CA LYS A 186 -15.63 4.05 -10.20
C LYS A 186 -16.16 4.67 -11.51
N CYS A 187 -17.47 4.68 -11.69
CA CYS A 187 -18.17 5.32 -12.80
C CYS A 187 -18.68 6.72 -12.48
N ASN A 188 -18.65 7.15 -11.22
CA ASN A 188 -19.19 8.44 -10.81
C ASN A 188 -18.15 9.56 -11.04
N LYS A 189 -18.40 10.39 -12.07
CA LYS A 189 -17.57 11.54 -12.44
C LYS A 189 -17.24 12.45 -11.25
N GLU A 190 -18.25 12.84 -10.48
CA GLU A 190 -18.10 13.80 -9.37
C GLU A 190 -17.25 13.21 -8.25
N PHE A 191 -17.55 11.98 -7.85
CA PHE A 191 -16.79 11.26 -6.84
C PHE A 191 -15.33 11.09 -7.26
N ILE A 192 -15.06 10.67 -8.50
CA ILE A 192 -13.69 10.46 -8.98
C ILE A 192 -12.89 11.76 -8.99
N LEU A 193 -13.47 12.88 -9.44
CA LEU A 193 -12.78 14.17 -9.41
C LEU A 193 -12.50 14.63 -7.98
N LYS A 194 -13.41 14.36 -7.03
CA LYS A 194 -13.19 14.60 -5.60
C LYS A 194 -12.05 13.74 -5.05
N ALA A 195 -12.06 12.44 -5.38
CA ALA A 195 -11.02 11.49 -4.98
C ALA A 195 -9.63 11.91 -5.49
N PHE A 196 -9.52 12.30 -6.76
CA PHE A 196 -8.27 12.78 -7.36
C PHE A 196 -7.70 14.01 -6.64
N LYS A 197 -8.56 14.98 -6.29
CA LYS A 197 -8.11 16.17 -5.54
C LYS A 197 -7.55 15.79 -4.16
N ILE A 198 -8.22 14.86 -3.47
CA ILE A 198 -7.81 14.40 -2.14
C ILE A 198 -6.49 13.64 -2.23
N ALA A 199 -6.36 12.69 -3.16
CA ALA A 199 -5.15 11.91 -3.37
C ALA A 199 -3.91 12.78 -3.61
N VAL A 200 -4.01 13.74 -4.53
CA VAL A 200 -2.91 14.67 -4.84
C VAL A 200 -2.56 15.55 -3.63
N SER A 201 -3.54 15.94 -2.80
CA SER A 201 -3.31 16.76 -1.62
C SER A 201 -2.69 16.01 -0.44
N ALA A 202 -3.01 14.72 -0.30
CA ALA A 202 -2.66 13.93 0.88
C ALA A 202 -1.17 13.56 0.95
N LYS A 203 -0.38 13.83 -0.11
CA LYS A 203 1.00 13.33 -0.26
C LYS A 203 1.13 11.86 0.15
N ALA A 204 0.14 11.02 -0.16
CA ALA A 204 0.24 9.61 0.14
C ALA A 204 1.51 9.10 -0.56
N ASP A 205 2.53 8.69 0.21
CA ASP A 205 3.92 8.53 -0.21
C ASP A 205 4.13 7.56 -1.39
N ASN A 206 3.06 6.91 -1.88
CA ASN A 206 3.08 5.92 -2.96
C ASN A 206 1.96 6.08 -4.02
N SER A 207 1.16 7.16 -4.02
CA SER A 207 0.06 7.32 -4.98
C SER A 207 0.53 8.02 -6.26
N SER A 208 0.79 7.26 -7.33
CA SER A 208 0.92 7.85 -8.66
C SER A 208 -0.48 8.10 -9.24
N PRO A 209 -0.79 9.30 -9.77
CA PRO A 209 -2.04 9.58 -10.49
C PRO A 209 -2.34 8.55 -11.60
N LEU A 210 -1.29 7.98 -12.21
CA LEU A 210 -1.40 6.93 -13.23
C LEU A 210 -2.01 5.62 -12.69
N GLN A 211 -1.82 5.32 -11.41
CA GLN A 211 -2.32 4.09 -10.81
C GLN A 211 -3.81 4.21 -10.49
N GLU A 212 -4.25 5.36 -9.98
CA GLU A 212 -5.65 5.61 -9.64
C GLU A 212 -6.56 5.60 -10.86
N ILE A 213 -6.15 6.27 -11.94
CA ILE A 213 -6.98 6.38 -13.15
C ILE A 213 -7.12 5.06 -13.91
N HIS A 214 -6.27 4.06 -13.65
CA HIS A 214 -6.47 2.73 -14.23
C HIS A 214 -7.57 1.93 -13.52
N PHE A 215 -7.99 2.33 -12.33
CA PHE A 215 -9.05 1.66 -11.57
C PHE A 215 -10.44 2.27 -11.77
N ILE A 216 -10.56 3.43 -12.42
CA ILE A 216 -11.86 4.03 -12.77
C ILE A 216 -12.42 3.37 -14.03
N CYS A 217 -13.71 3.58 -14.28
CA CYS A 217 -14.37 2.98 -15.43
C CYS A 217 -13.80 3.45 -16.77
N TRP A 218 -13.89 2.58 -17.77
CA TRP A 218 -13.40 2.86 -19.11
C TRP A 218 -14.15 4.02 -19.79
N ASP A 219 -15.43 4.19 -19.50
CA ASP A 219 -16.26 5.24 -20.11
C ASP A 219 -15.76 6.64 -19.73
N LEU A 220 -15.44 6.87 -18.46
CA LEU A 220 -14.81 8.13 -18.03
C LEU A 220 -13.43 8.34 -18.68
N ARG A 221 -12.66 7.26 -18.89
CA ARG A 221 -11.37 7.35 -19.60
C ARG A 221 -11.52 7.66 -21.09
N CYS A 222 -12.71 7.47 -21.65
CA CYS A 222 -13.08 7.85 -23.01
C CYS A 222 -13.73 9.24 -23.10
N ASP A 223 -14.15 9.80 -21.97
CA ASP A 223 -14.77 11.12 -21.88
C ASP A 223 -13.70 12.23 -21.93
N LYS A 224 -13.76 13.03 -22.99
CA LYS A 224 -12.82 14.14 -23.22
C LYS A 224 -12.93 15.22 -22.16
N GLU A 225 -14.15 15.58 -21.75
CA GLU A 225 -14.39 16.62 -20.76
C GLU A 225 -13.83 16.19 -19.40
N PHE A 226 -14.17 14.97 -18.99
CA PHE A 226 -13.63 14.37 -17.76
C PHE A 226 -12.10 14.34 -17.76
N ILE A 227 -11.45 13.85 -18.83
CA ILE A 227 -10.00 13.77 -18.90
C ILE A 227 -9.36 15.16 -18.82
N LEU A 228 -9.94 16.17 -19.47
CA LEU A 228 -9.45 17.54 -19.37
C LEU A 228 -9.59 18.10 -17.95
N GLU A 229 -10.67 17.79 -17.23
CA GLU A 229 -10.82 18.13 -15.82
C GLU A 229 -9.81 17.41 -14.92
N ALA A 230 -9.56 16.12 -15.15
CA ALA A 230 -8.58 15.34 -14.43
C ALA A 230 -7.15 15.90 -14.64
N ILE A 231 -6.79 16.24 -15.89
CA ILE A 231 -5.50 16.88 -16.22
C ILE A 231 -5.29 18.19 -15.46
N LYS A 232 -6.35 18.98 -15.27
CA LYS A 232 -6.27 20.23 -14.49
C LYS A 232 -5.89 19.97 -13.03
N ILE A 233 -6.31 18.84 -12.45
CA ILE A 233 -5.90 18.40 -11.12
C ILE A 233 -4.42 18.02 -11.16
N ASP A 234 -4.08 16.97 -11.93
CA ASP A 234 -2.71 16.51 -12.15
C ASP A 234 -2.50 16.01 -13.59
N GLY A 235 -1.40 16.43 -14.22
CA GLY A 235 -1.12 16.08 -15.62
C GLY A 235 -0.94 14.58 -15.85
N GLY A 236 -0.51 13.83 -14.83
CA GLY A 236 -0.31 12.39 -14.87
C GLY A 236 -1.59 11.60 -15.18
N TYR A 237 -2.77 12.15 -14.87
CA TYR A 237 -4.06 11.54 -15.21
C TYR A 237 -4.25 11.39 -16.73
N PHE A 238 -3.54 12.17 -17.57
CA PHE A 238 -3.54 11.96 -19.01
C PHE A 238 -3.14 10.53 -19.42
N GLY A 239 -2.24 9.87 -18.67
CA GLY A 239 -1.79 8.52 -19.03
C GLY A 239 -2.88 7.45 -18.93
N GLY A 240 -3.98 7.71 -18.21
CA GLY A 240 -5.15 6.84 -18.19
C GLY A 240 -6.12 7.06 -19.35
N ALA A 241 -5.97 8.14 -20.13
CA ALA A 241 -6.89 8.44 -21.22
C ALA A 241 -6.92 7.32 -22.28
N SER A 242 -8.08 7.14 -22.91
CA SER A 242 -8.23 6.20 -24.03
C SER A 242 -7.25 6.52 -25.16
N GLU A 243 -6.91 5.52 -25.97
CA GLU A 243 -5.99 5.70 -27.11
C GLU A 243 -6.44 6.82 -28.06
N LYS A 244 -7.75 6.92 -28.31
CA LYS A 244 -8.35 8.01 -29.11
C LYS A 244 -8.01 9.38 -28.53
N LEU A 245 -8.16 9.58 -27.22
CA LEU A 245 -7.84 10.84 -26.55
C LEU A 245 -6.34 11.10 -26.46
N ARG A 246 -5.50 10.05 -26.39
CA ARG A 246 -4.04 10.18 -26.49
C ARG A 246 -3.57 10.58 -27.89
N GLY A 247 -4.43 10.47 -28.91
CA GLY A 247 -4.25 11.03 -30.25
C GLY A 247 -4.97 12.36 -30.48
N ASP A 248 -5.73 12.88 -29.52
CA ASP A 248 -6.39 14.18 -29.62
C ASP A 248 -5.38 15.30 -29.35
N LYS A 249 -5.11 16.11 -30.38
CA LYS A 249 -4.11 17.19 -30.33
C LYS A 249 -4.39 18.19 -29.19
N GLN A 250 -5.65 18.49 -28.89
CA GLN A 250 -5.99 19.42 -27.81
C GLN A 250 -5.69 18.82 -26.45
N VAL A 251 -6.12 17.57 -26.21
CA VAL A 251 -5.92 16.88 -24.92
C VAL A 251 -4.44 16.73 -24.61
N VAL A 252 -3.63 16.33 -25.60
CA VAL A 252 -2.18 16.18 -25.44
C VAL A 252 -1.51 17.50 -25.10
N ILE A 253 -1.90 18.59 -25.77
CA ILE A 253 -1.33 19.93 -25.50
C ILE A 253 -1.67 20.40 -24.08
N GLU A 254 -2.90 20.20 -23.61
CA GLU A 254 -3.27 20.55 -22.24
C GLU A 254 -2.52 19.70 -21.20
N ALA A 255 -2.34 18.40 -21.45
CA ALA A 255 -1.52 17.53 -20.60
C ALA A 255 -0.06 17.99 -20.53
N MET A 256 0.51 18.38 -21.67
CA MET A 256 1.89 18.88 -21.77
C MET A 256 2.08 20.22 -21.06
N LYS A 257 1.13 21.15 -21.18
CA LYS A 257 1.16 22.42 -20.46
C LYS A 257 1.19 22.21 -18.94
N LYS A 258 0.46 21.20 -18.46
CA LYS A 258 0.44 20.84 -17.04
C LYS A 258 1.74 20.14 -16.62
N GLN A 259 2.19 19.15 -17.38
CA GLN A 259 3.40 18.36 -17.13
C GLN A 259 4.05 17.96 -18.46
N GLY A 260 5.12 18.64 -18.85
CA GLY A 260 5.72 18.51 -20.19
C GLY A 260 6.14 17.09 -20.61
N TYR A 261 6.46 16.22 -19.65
CA TYR A 261 6.83 14.82 -19.93
C TYR A 261 5.63 13.94 -20.34
N MET A 262 4.39 14.45 -20.25
CA MET A 262 3.18 13.76 -20.70
C MET A 262 3.15 13.48 -22.19
N PHE A 263 3.97 14.17 -23.00
CA PHE A 263 4.08 13.86 -24.43
C PHE A 263 4.46 12.39 -24.68
N ARG A 264 5.17 11.74 -23.74
CA ARG A 264 5.49 10.30 -23.78
C ARG A 264 4.27 9.39 -23.95
N ALA A 265 3.11 9.82 -23.44
CA ALA A 265 1.88 9.03 -23.43
C ALA A 265 1.00 9.30 -24.66
N ALA A 266 1.33 10.30 -25.49
CA ALA A 266 0.62 10.57 -26.73
C ALA A 266 0.70 9.38 -27.70
N SER A 267 -0.23 9.31 -28.64
CA SER A 267 -0.25 8.27 -29.66
C SER A 267 0.98 8.36 -30.56
N GLU A 268 1.45 7.21 -31.07
CA GLU A 268 2.56 7.13 -32.03
C GLU A 268 2.34 8.03 -33.27
N LYS A 269 1.09 8.17 -33.72
CA LYS A 269 0.73 9.08 -34.82
C LYS A 269 1.18 10.52 -34.56
N LEU A 270 1.08 10.99 -33.32
CA LEU A 270 1.49 12.35 -32.93
C LEU A 270 3.00 12.46 -32.71
N HIS A 271 3.68 11.37 -32.32
CA HIS A 271 5.15 11.34 -32.27
C HIS A 271 5.80 11.44 -33.65
N ASN A 272 5.07 11.03 -34.70
CA ASN A 272 5.48 11.10 -36.11
C ASN A 272 4.96 12.34 -36.86
N ASP A 273 4.05 13.12 -36.27
CA ASP A 273 3.48 14.32 -36.88
C ASP A 273 4.43 15.50 -36.67
N LYS A 274 5.20 15.86 -37.71
CA LYS A 274 6.21 16.95 -37.67
C LYS A 274 5.62 18.26 -37.14
N ASP A 275 4.46 18.69 -37.64
CA ASP A 275 3.80 19.93 -37.22
C ASP A 275 3.37 19.88 -35.75
N PHE A 276 2.94 18.71 -35.28
CA PHE A 276 2.62 18.52 -33.87
C PHE A 276 3.88 18.51 -32.99
N VAL A 277 4.95 17.82 -33.42
CA VAL A 277 6.23 17.77 -32.69
C VAL A 277 6.86 19.16 -32.57
N LEU A 278 6.84 19.97 -33.63
CA LEU A 278 7.30 21.37 -33.57
C LEU A 278 6.51 22.18 -32.52
N ARG A 279 5.18 22.00 -32.45
CA ARG A 279 4.37 22.62 -31.38
C ARG A 279 4.70 22.07 -29.99
N ALA A 280 4.94 20.77 -29.88
CA ALA A 280 5.32 20.12 -28.63
C ALA A 280 6.67 20.66 -28.11
N ILE A 281 7.63 20.88 -29.00
CA ILE A 281 8.94 21.49 -28.70
C ILE A 281 8.77 22.90 -28.12
N ARG A 282 7.88 23.71 -28.71
CA ARG A 282 7.61 25.08 -28.21
C ARG A 282 7.04 25.12 -26.80
N ILE A 283 6.38 24.04 -26.36
CA ILE A 283 5.88 23.89 -24.98
C ILE A 283 6.98 23.35 -24.07
N ASN A 284 7.72 22.33 -24.52
CA ASN A 284 8.82 21.74 -23.77
C ASN A 284 9.83 21.10 -24.73
N ALA A 285 10.90 21.82 -25.04
CA ALA A 285 11.88 21.40 -26.05
C ALA A 285 12.48 20.02 -25.78
N THR A 286 12.87 19.77 -24.52
CA THR A 286 13.46 18.49 -24.10
C THR A 286 12.52 17.31 -24.33
N ASN A 287 11.27 17.40 -23.89
CA ASN A 287 10.33 16.29 -24.02
C ASN A 287 9.75 16.18 -25.44
N GLY A 288 9.55 17.32 -26.11
CA GLY A 288 9.14 17.38 -27.51
C GLY A 288 10.10 16.60 -28.41
N LEU A 289 11.40 16.84 -28.32
CA LEU A 289 12.39 16.09 -29.09
C LEU A 289 12.59 14.66 -28.55
N ARG A 290 12.66 14.47 -27.23
CA ARG A 290 12.87 13.14 -26.61
C ARG A 290 11.86 12.10 -27.09
N TYR A 291 10.59 12.48 -27.19
CA TYR A 291 9.50 11.59 -27.56
C TYR A 291 9.06 11.72 -29.03
N ALA A 292 9.75 12.54 -29.83
CA ALA A 292 9.60 12.48 -31.28
C ALA A 292 10.06 11.13 -31.84
N SER A 293 9.53 10.77 -33.01
CA SER A 293 9.97 9.57 -33.73
C SER A 293 11.43 9.66 -34.15
N GLN A 294 12.02 8.50 -34.48
CA GLN A 294 13.43 8.43 -34.86
C GLN A 294 13.75 9.29 -36.09
N SER A 295 12.89 9.26 -37.11
CA SER A 295 13.06 10.09 -38.31
C SER A 295 13.04 11.59 -38.01
N LEU A 296 12.20 12.04 -37.08
CA LEU A 296 12.14 13.45 -36.71
C LEU A 296 13.31 13.88 -35.80
N LYS A 297 14.02 12.94 -35.17
CA LYS A 297 15.27 13.22 -34.44
C LYS A 297 16.48 13.40 -35.36
N GLU A 298 16.32 13.07 -36.63
CA GLU A 298 17.29 13.26 -37.72
C GLU A 298 16.93 14.47 -38.60
N ASP A 299 15.72 15.01 -38.45
CA ASP A 299 15.23 16.17 -39.20
C ASP A 299 15.88 17.45 -38.65
N VAL A 300 16.64 18.15 -39.52
CA VAL A 300 17.39 19.36 -39.17
C VAL A 300 16.52 20.51 -38.68
N GLU A 301 15.30 20.65 -39.20
CA GLU A 301 14.36 21.69 -38.79
C GLU A 301 13.82 21.38 -37.39
N VAL A 302 13.44 20.13 -37.13
CA VAL A 302 12.93 19.70 -35.82
C VAL A 302 14.01 19.82 -34.75
N VAL A 303 15.23 19.34 -35.03
CA VAL A 303 16.35 19.44 -34.09
C VAL A 303 16.78 20.89 -33.89
N GLY A 304 16.78 21.70 -34.96
CA GLY A 304 17.06 23.13 -34.91
C GLY A 304 16.08 23.89 -34.03
N GLU A 305 14.78 23.69 -34.23
CA GLU A 305 13.74 24.27 -33.37
C GLU A 305 13.94 23.83 -31.90
N ALA A 306 14.21 22.55 -31.66
CA ALA A 306 14.44 22.04 -30.33
C ALA A 306 15.67 22.65 -29.64
N PHE A 307 16.75 22.85 -30.40
CA PHE A 307 17.95 23.57 -29.94
C PHE A 307 17.65 25.05 -29.64
N ASN A 308 16.87 25.72 -30.49
CA ASN A 308 16.52 27.12 -30.30
C ASN A 308 15.73 27.36 -29.00
N TYR A 309 14.83 26.44 -28.64
CA TYR A 309 14.04 26.55 -27.41
C TYR A 309 14.69 25.94 -26.17
N GLY A 310 15.52 24.91 -26.31
CA GLY A 310 16.05 24.13 -25.19
C GLY A 310 17.56 24.15 -25.00
N GLY A 311 18.29 24.82 -25.91
CA GLY A 311 19.74 24.89 -25.92
C GLY A 311 20.42 23.54 -26.22
N GLU A 312 21.74 23.52 -26.01
CA GLU A 312 22.60 22.38 -26.33
C GLU A 312 22.19 21.08 -25.63
N TYR A 313 21.67 21.17 -24.40
CA TYR A 313 21.26 19.99 -23.62
C TYR A 313 20.23 19.11 -24.35
N VAL A 314 19.34 19.72 -25.15
CA VAL A 314 18.31 18.99 -25.89
C VAL A 314 18.91 18.08 -26.98
N LEU A 315 20.08 18.41 -27.51
CA LEU A 315 20.73 17.63 -28.57
C LEU A 315 21.05 16.19 -28.14
N ARG A 316 21.16 15.90 -26.84
CA ARG A 316 21.30 14.52 -26.32
C ARG A 316 20.15 13.60 -26.75
N HIS A 317 19.03 14.17 -27.19
CA HIS A 317 17.85 13.47 -27.68
C HIS A 317 17.74 13.41 -29.21
N ALA A 318 18.61 14.10 -29.94
CA ALA A 318 18.74 14.00 -31.40
C ALA A 318 19.55 12.76 -31.80
N SER A 319 19.58 12.43 -33.08
CA SER A 319 20.47 11.39 -33.60
C SER A 319 21.95 11.74 -33.39
N LYS A 320 22.84 10.75 -33.43
CA LYS A 320 24.29 10.97 -33.31
C LYS A 320 24.81 11.90 -34.41
N GLU A 321 24.33 11.73 -35.64
CA GLU A 321 24.72 12.59 -36.77
C GLU A 321 24.31 14.04 -36.52
N MET A 322 23.10 14.27 -36.03
CA MET A 322 22.61 15.61 -35.71
C MET A 322 23.38 16.25 -34.55
N GLN A 323 23.76 15.46 -33.53
CA GLN A 323 24.63 15.92 -32.45
C GLN A 323 25.99 16.41 -33.00
N GLU A 324 26.60 15.68 -33.93
CA GLU A 324 27.88 16.07 -34.54
C GLU A 324 27.76 17.33 -35.41
N ILE A 325 26.67 17.44 -36.20
CA ILE A 325 26.40 18.61 -37.05
C ILE A 325 26.29 19.86 -36.19
N PHE A 326 25.48 19.82 -35.13
CA PHE A 326 25.29 20.96 -34.25
C PHE A 326 26.53 21.28 -33.42
N ALA A 327 27.26 20.26 -32.92
CA ALA A 327 28.52 20.48 -32.20
C ALA A 327 29.56 21.23 -33.05
N LYS A 328 29.70 20.86 -34.34
CA LYS A 328 30.57 21.57 -35.29
C LYS A 328 30.12 23.00 -35.53
N ALA A 329 28.81 23.23 -35.67
CA ALA A 329 28.28 24.57 -35.89
C ALA A 329 28.49 25.50 -34.67
N ILE A 330 28.28 24.99 -33.46
CA ILE A 330 28.51 25.69 -32.19
C ILE A 330 29.99 26.07 -32.06
N ALA A 331 30.91 25.12 -32.31
CA ALA A 331 32.35 25.37 -32.25
C ALA A 331 32.83 26.45 -33.26
N GLN A 332 32.13 26.61 -34.38
CA GLN A 332 32.42 27.61 -35.40
C GLN A 332 31.82 29.00 -35.10
N GLY A 333 31.13 29.18 -33.97
CA GLY A 333 30.51 30.46 -33.60
C GLY A 333 29.41 30.92 -34.57
N LYS A 334 28.90 30.01 -35.41
CA LYS A 334 27.80 30.34 -36.32
C LYS A 334 26.54 30.51 -35.49
N ARG A 335 25.89 31.67 -35.58
CA ARG A 335 24.45 31.75 -35.28
C ARG A 335 23.77 30.79 -36.24
N LEU A 336 23.24 29.70 -35.70
CA LEU A 336 22.34 28.80 -36.41
C LEU A 336 21.05 29.57 -36.67
N ASN A 337 21.08 30.50 -37.63
CA ASN A 337 19.87 31.03 -38.25
C ASN A 337 19.41 29.93 -39.23
N LEU A 338 18.81 28.89 -38.67
CA LEU A 338 18.16 27.80 -39.39
C LEU A 338 16.65 28.00 -39.31
#